data_AF-A0AA88HBQ2-F1
#
_entry.id   AF-A0AA88HBQ2-F1
#
_cell.length_a   1.000
_cell.length_b   1.000
_cell.length_c   1.000
_cell.angle_alpha   90.00
_cell.angle_beta   90.00
_cell.angle_gamma   90.00
#
_symmetry.space_group_name_H-M   'P 1'
#
loop_
_entity.id
_entity.type
_entity.pdbx_description
1 polymer ?
#
loop_
_entity_poly.entity_id
_entity_poly.type
_entity_poly.pdbx_seq_one_letter_code
_entity_poly.pdbx_strand_id
1 'polypeptide(L)' 'MRTYKRKTENGTIPPEVIRQGVQKILEGGKFATVAREMHIPRSTLKRYTQKFLTEGGTSTNDVSEVPLENFIPR' A
#
# COMPACT_ATOMS: atom_id res chain seq x y z
N MET A 1 16.19 2.29 -40.73
CA MET A 1 16.31 1.68 -39.39
C MET A 1 15.21 2.27 -38.50
N ARG A 2 14.34 1.46 -37.89
CA ARG A 2 13.19 1.94 -37.08
C ARG A 2 13.59 2.07 -35.61
N THR A 3 13.67 3.28 -35.08
CA THR A 3 13.99 3.51 -33.66
C THR A 3 12.72 3.41 -32.83
N TYR A 4 12.59 2.35 -32.05
CA TYR A 4 11.49 2.17 -31.10
C TYR A 4 11.66 3.14 -29.92
N LYS A 5 10.60 3.90 -29.61
CA LYS A 5 10.52 4.71 -28.38
C LYS A 5 10.61 3.76 -27.18
N ARG A 6 11.71 3.81 -26.42
CA ARG A 6 11.81 3.10 -25.13
C ARG A 6 10.78 3.70 -24.19
N LYS A 7 9.94 2.86 -23.57
CA LYS A 7 9.05 3.32 -22.48
C LYS A 7 9.96 3.72 -21.31
N THR A 8 9.91 4.99 -20.93
CA THR A 8 10.64 5.50 -19.78
C THR A 8 10.12 4.88 -18.49
N GLU A 9 11.03 4.54 -17.58
CA GLU A 9 10.76 3.91 -16.26
C GLU A 9 9.96 4.82 -15.29
N ASN A 10 9.79 6.11 -15.64
CA ASN A 10 9.24 7.21 -14.84
C ASN A 10 7.72 7.17 -14.57
N GLY A 11 7.18 6.06 -14.10
CA GLY A 11 5.78 6.03 -13.66
C GLY A 11 5.42 4.92 -12.69
N THR A 12 6.38 4.09 -12.30
CA THR A 12 6.10 2.93 -11.46
C THR A 12 6.42 3.28 -10.02
N ILE A 13 5.36 3.53 -9.23
CA ILE A 13 5.50 3.68 -7.78
C ILE A 13 6.07 2.36 -7.24
N PRO A 14 7.13 2.40 -6.42
CA PRO A 14 7.73 1.18 -5.89
C PRO A 14 6.68 0.33 -5.15
N PRO A 15 6.67 -0.99 -5.35
CA PRO A 15 5.66 -1.87 -4.76
C PRO A 15 5.68 -1.83 -3.22
N GLU A 16 6.83 -1.57 -2.61
CA GLU A 16 7.00 -1.42 -1.17
C GLU A 16 6.24 -0.22 -0.61
N VAL A 17 6.30 0.92 -1.31
CA VAL A 17 5.61 2.16 -0.93
C VAL A 17 4.08 1.96 -1.00
N ILE A 18 3.61 1.19 -1.99
CA ILE A 18 2.20 0.80 -2.10
C ILE A 18 1.79 -0.10 -0.93
N ARG A 19 2.61 -1.08 -0.54
CA ARG A 19 2.34 -1.97 0.60
C ARG A 19 2.23 -1.18 1.91
N GLN A 20 3.17 -0.27 2.17
CA GLN A 20 3.12 0.60 3.35
C GLN A 20 1.84 1.47 3.37
N GLY A 21 1.45 2.02 2.21
CA GLY A 21 0.21 2.79 2.10
C GLY A 21 -1.04 1.94 2.35
N VAL A 22 -1.08 0.70 1.88
CA VAL A 22 -2.17 -0.26 2.16
C VAL A 22 -2.22 -0.59 3.65
N GLN A 23 -1.07 -0.85 4.29
CA GLN A 23 -1.00 -1.14 5.73
C GLN A 23 -1.54 0.01 6.58
N LYS A 24 -1.12 1.25 6.32
CA LYS A 24 -1.64 2.45 7.01
C LYS A 24 -3.16 2.60 6.88
N ILE A 25 -3.74 2.16 5.75
CA ILE A 25 -5.20 2.18 5.56
C ILE A 25 -5.87 1.07 6.40
N LEU A 26 -5.28 -0.12 6.47
CA LEU A 26 -5.78 -1.22 7.28
C LEU A 26 -5.71 -0.91 8.78
N GLU A 27 -4.72 -0.13 9.22
CA GLU A 27 -4.60 0.39 10.59
C GLU A 27 -5.65 1.47 10.95
N GLY A 28 -6.53 1.83 10.02
CA GLY A 28 -7.61 2.82 10.23
C GLY A 28 -7.38 4.17 9.53
N GLY A 29 -6.31 4.30 8.75
CA GLY A 29 -6.03 5.50 7.96
C GLY A 29 -7.04 5.77 6.86
N LYS A 30 -7.42 7.05 6.68
CA LYS A 30 -8.29 7.46 5.57
C LYS A 30 -7.53 7.45 4.25
N PHE A 31 -8.11 6.84 3.22
CA PHE A 31 -7.55 6.78 1.86
C PHE A 31 -7.06 8.13 1.31
N ALA A 32 -7.80 9.21 1.55
CA ALA A 32 -7.45 10.54 1.05
C ALA A 32 -6.20 11.12 1.72
N THR A 33 -6.01 10.84 3.01
CA THR A 33 -4.85 11.30 3.78
C THR A 33 -3.60 10.54 3.34
N VAL A 34 -3.68 9.20 3.33
CA VAL A 34 -2.55 8.33 2.97
C VAL A 34 -2.13 8.52 1.51
N ALA A 35 -3.08 8.73 0.59
CA ALA A 35 -2.79 9.03 -0.80
C ALA A 35 -1.95 10.31 -0.98
N ARG A 36 -2.25 11.36 -0.20
CA ARG A 36 -1.51 12.63 -0.24
C ARG A 36 -0.12 12.49 0.37
N GLU A 37 -0.01 11.83 1.51
CA GLU A 37 1.24 11.63 2.23
C GLU A 37 2.24 10.79 1.42
N MET A 38 1.76 9.69 0.83
CA MET A 38 2.62 8.75 0.10
C MET A 38 2.77 9.12 -1.38
N HIS A 39 2.14 10.21 -1.84
CA HIS A 39 2.04 10.60 -3.25
C HIS A 39 1.54 9.47 -4.17
N ILE A 40 0.61 8.65 -3.68
CA ILE A 40 0.02 7.52 -4.42
C ILE A 40 -1.39 7.90 -4.87
N PRO A 41 -1.77 7.64 -6.13
CA PRO A 41 -3.15 7.80 -6.56
C PRO A 41 -4.11 6.97 -5.70
N ARG A 42 -5.18 7.61 -5.24
CA ARG A 42 -6.21 6.95 -4.42
C ARG A 42 -6.80 5.70 -5.09
N SER A 43 -6.95 5.73 -6.41
CA SER A 43 -7.42 4.58 -7.21
C SER A 43 -6.50 3.37 -7.08
N THR A 44 -5.18 3.60 -7.09
CA THR A 44 -4.17 2.57 -6.88
C THR A 44 -4.30 1.98 -5.48
N LEU A 45 -4.33 2.81 -4.43
CA LEU A 45 -4.50 2.31 -3.06
C LEU A 45 -5.78 1.50 -2.90
N LYS A 46 -6.93 1.98 -3.41
CA LYS A 46 -8.21 1.26 -3.35
C LYS A 46 -8.15 -0.11 -4.04
N ARG A 47 -7.54 -0.17 -5.22
CA ARG A 47 -7.37 -1.43 -5.97
C ARG A 47 -6.50 -2.42 -5.21
N TYR A 48 -5.38 -1.95 -4.66
CA TYR A 48 -4.44 -2.80 -3.92
C TYR A 48 -4.98 -3.23 -2.55
N THR A 49 -5.69 -2.37 -1.82
CA THR A 49 -6.38 -2.76 -0.57
C THR A 49 -7.45 -3.81 -0.84
N GLN A 50 -8.25 -3.64 -1.90
CA GLN A 50 -9.27 -4.61 -2.27
C GLN A 50 -8.63 -5.95 -2.65
N LYS A 51 -7.58 -5.92 -3.46
CA LYS A 51 -6.80 -7.11 -3.83
C LYS A 51 -6.24 -7.82 -2.60
N PHE A 52 -5.67 -7.08 -1.66
CA PHE A 52 -5.14 -7.62 -0.41
C PHE A 52 -6.20 -8.31 0.44
N LEU A 53 -7.41 -7.73 0.54
CA LEU A 53 -8.53 -8.35 1.26
C LEU A 53 -9.09 -9.58 0.55
N THR A 54 -9.15 -9.59 -0.78
CA THR A 54 -9.64 -10.73 -1.55
C THR A 54 -8.63 -11.88 -1.64
N GLU A 55 -7.34 -11.56 -1.62
CA GLU A 55 -6.23 -12.54 -1.67
C GLU A 55 -5.66 -12.85 -0.28
N GLY A 56 -6.32 -12.39 0.79
CA GLY A 56 -5.79 -12.28 2.15
C GLY A 56 -5.40 -13.60 2.82
N GLY A 57 -4.27 -14.20 2.44
CA GLY A 57 -3.80 -15.38 3.18
C GLY A 57 -2.52 -16.10 2.77
N THR A 58 -1.78 -15.72 1.72
CA THR A 58 -0.54 -16.47 1.39
C THR A 58 0.60 -15.57 0.93
N SER A 59 1.22 -14.86 1.87
CA SER A 59 2.67 -14.67 1.83
C SER A 59 3.18 -14.47 3.25
N THR A 60 3.45 -15.61 3.87
CA THR A 60 4.37 -15.75 4.99
C THR A 60 5.66 -15.01 4.63
N ASN A 61 5.93 -13.86 5.26
CA ASN A 61 7.27 -13.42 5.61
C ASN A 61 7.16 -12.29 6.64
N ASP A 62 7.76 -12.56 7.79
CA ASP A 62 8.16 -11.63 8.84
C ASP A 62 7.10 -11.16 9.84
N VAL A 63 6.95 -12.05 10.83
CA VAL A 63 6.80 -11.75 12.25
C VAL A 63 7.58 -10.47 12.61
N SER A 64 6.86 -9.40 12.88
CA SER A 64 7.29 -8.37 13.82
C SER A 64 6.08 -8.06 14.66
N GLU A 65 6.05 -8.69 15.83
CA GLU A 65 5.11 -8.48 16.91
C GLU A 65 4.92 -6.98 17.14
N VAL A 66 3.68 -6.49 17.06
CA VAL A 66 3.32 -5.23 17.72
C VAL A 66 2.30 -5.60 18.80
N PRO A 67 2.69 -5.55 20.09
CA PRO A 67 1.82 -5.97 21.17
C PRO A 67 0.60 -5.05 21.28
N LEU A 68 -0.57 -5.67 21.43
CA LEU A 68 -1.82 -5.03 21.83
C LEU A 68 -1.70 -4.52 23.27
N GLU A 69 -1.04 -3.38 23.47
CA GLU A 69 -1.11 -2.67 24.75
C GLU A 69 -1.89 -1.35 24.63
N ASN A 70 -2.99 -1.34 25.38
CA ASN A 70 -3.63 -0.18 26.00
C ASN A 70 -4.59 0.67 25.14
N PHE A 71 -5.71 0.07 24.73
CA PHE A 71 -6.99 0.78 24.74
C PHE A 71 -7.68 0.54 26.09
N ILE A 72 -7.37 1.38 27.08
CA ILE A 72 -8.20 1.51 28.30
C ILE A 72 -9.01 2.80 28.15
N PRO A 73 -10.35 2.75 28.06
CA PRO A 73 -11.17 3.95 28.18
C PRO A 73 -11.29 4.34 29.65
N ARG A 74 -10.96 5.59 29.99
CA ARG A 74 -11.45 6.26 31.20
C ARG A 74 -12.64 7.13 30.84
#